data_AF-A0A8S2JR41-F1
#
_entry.id   AF-A0A8S2JR41-F1
#
_cell.length_a   1.000
_cell.length_b   1.000
_cell.length_c   1.000
_cell.angle_alpha   90.00
_cell.angle_beta   90.00
_cell.angle_gamma   90.00
#
_symmetry.space_group_name_H-M   'P 1'
#
loop_
_entity.id
_entity.type
_entity.pdbx_description
1 polymer ?
#
loop_
_entity_poly.entity_id
_entity_poly.type
_entity_poly.pdbx_seq_one_letter_code
_entity_poly.pdbx_strand_id
1 'polypeptide(L)'
;MGFLRKCLAILFCFVVAILIAAACSASLLNIPHVGAIRLGVGKLNSSTKPNKQEIPAFFASRYARYLHPQIWACQSANFVGRRGYYSQGGEDEALHNWIFNDTKENQNPGIFVEIGAADGITFSNTLFFERMFDWRGVLIEAQPDNAKKLMKVNRKNTVKLPIGICSPPQTYISMLGGPGFVAGNIDTMDEAFRKSWHKNNNKTQQVTCGPIGYYLSTIGITHIDLFSLDIEGGEFSVLLTMDWNIQHTIRERQLPTT
;
A
#
# COMPACT_ATOMS: atom_id res chain seq x y z
N MET A 1 -16.31 -17.48 -21.22
CA MET A 1 -16.51 -16.00 -21.18
C MET A 1 -16.48 -15.38 -19.78
N GLY A 2 -16.57 -16.14 -18.67
CA GLY A 2 -16.54 -15.58 -17.30
C GLY A 2 -15.16 -15.30 -16.68
N PHE A 3 -14.10 -15.97 -17.15
CA PHE A 3 -12.74 -15.84 -16.58
C PHE A 3 -12.03 -14.56 -17.05
N LEU A 4 -12.24 -14.17 -18.31
CA LEU A 4 -11.61 -12.99 -18.93
C LEU A 4 -12.18 -11.66 -18.40
N ARG A 5 -13.46 -11.64 -17.98
CA ARG A 5 -14.07 -10.48 -17.31
C ARG A 5 -13.57 -10.30 -15.87
N LYS A 6 -13.26 -11.39 -15.16
CA LYS A 6 -12.63 -11.34 -13.82
C LYS A 6 -11.18 -10.85 -13.92
N CYS A 7 -10.41 -11.29 -14.90
CA CYS A 7 -9.04 -10.78 -15.11
C CYS A 7 -8.99 -9.29 -15.53
N LEU A 8 -9.97 -8.77 -16.28
CA LEU A 8 -10.00 -7.36 -16.66
C LEU A 8 -10.34 -6.41 -15.50
N ALA A 9 -11.20 -6.85 -14.56
CA ALA A 9 -11.50 -6.10 -13.35
C ALA A 9 -10.32 -6.13 -12.36
N ILE A 10 -9.65 -7.27 -12.25
CA ILE A 10 -8.42 -7.44 -11.46
C ILE A 10 -7.30 -6.52 -11.97
N LEU A 11 -7.20 -6.29 -13.30
CA LEU A 11 -6.21 -5.38 -13.90
C LEU A 11 -6.47 -3.88 -13.66
N PHE A 12 -7.72 -3.50 -13.37
CA PHE A 12 -8.10 -2.10 -13.14
C PHE A 12 -7.78 -1.65 -11.71
N CYS A 13 -7.72 -2.58 -10.75
CA CYS A 13 -7.36 -2.34 -9.35
C CYS A 13 -5.85 -2.12 -9.11
N PHE A 14 -4.98 -2.45 -10.08
CA PHE A 14 -3.52 -2.45 -9.88
C PHE A 14 -2.83 -1.07 -9.87
N VAL A 15 -3.56 0.06 -9.95
CA VAL A 15 -2.93 1.39 -10.05
C VAL A 15 -3.32 2.37 -8.94
N VAL A 16 -4.36 2.08 -8.15
CA VAL A 16 -4.67 2.96 -6.99
C VAL A 16 -3.86 2.58 -5.75
N ALA A 17 -3.34 1.35 -5.66
CA ALA A 17 -2.52 0.90 -4.52
C ALA A 17 -0.99 1.06 -4.72
N ILE A 18 -0.51 1.56 -5.88
CA ILE A 18 0.94 1.61 -6.19
C ILE A 18 1.47 3.03 -6.47
N LEU A 19 0.65 4.09 -6.49
CA LEU A 19 1.12 5.44 -6.88
C LEU A 19 0.88 6.56 -5.87
N ILE A 20 0.67 6.25 -4.59
CA ILE A 20 0.71 7.28 -3.53
C ILE A 20 2.08 7.29 -2.83
N ALA A 21 2.71 6.13 -2.61
CA ALA A 21 4.01 6.05 -1.94
C ALA A 21 5.22 6.44 -2.83
N ALA A 22 5.19 6.16 -4.14
CA ALA A 22 6.36 6.38 -5.01
C ALA A 22 6.58 7.85 -5.45
N ALA A 23 5.58 8.73 -5.31
CA ALA A 23 5.71 10.12 -5.74
C ALA A 23 6.31 11.05 -4.66
N CYS A 24 6.36 10.62 -3.39
CA CYS A 24 6.81 11.47 -2.28
C CYS A 24 8.32 11.39 -2.01
N SER A 25 9.02 10.37 -2.52
CA SER A 25 10.46 10.16 -2.28
C SER A 25 11.40 10.78 -3.32
N ALA A 26 10.88 11.39 -4.40
CA ALA A 26 11.69 11.90 -5.52
C ALA A 26 11.96 13.42 -5.52
N SER A 27 11.56 14.18 -4.51
CA SER A 27 11.67 15.67 -4.53
C SER A 27 12.81 16.25 -3.67
N LEU A 28 14.03 15.71 -3.81
CA LEU A 28 15.24 16.34 -3.24
C LEU A 28 16.45 16.45 -4.18
N LEU A 29 16.31 16.22 -5.49
CA LEU A 29 17.42 16.43 -6.41
C LEU A 29 17.04 17.33 -7.59
N ASN A 30 17.51 18.58 -7.54
CA ASN A 30 17.74 19.42 -8.70
C ASN A 30 18.68 18.68 -9.67
N ILE A 31 18.14 18.11 -10.74
CA ILE A 31 18.93 17.64 -11.88
C ILE A 31 18.47 18.43 -13.11
N PRO A 32 19.29 19.37 -13.63
CA PRO A 32 19.04 19.94 -14.94
C PRO A 32 19.43 18.88 -15.97
N HIS A 33 18.45 18.37 -16.73
CA HIS A 33 18.55 17.73 -18.06
C HIS A 33 17.40 16.73 -18.25
N VAL A 34 16.17 17.24 -18.42
CA VAL A 34 15.11 16.47 -19.08
C VAL A 34 15.12 16.88 -20.56
N GLY A 35 16.06 16.28 -21.29
CA GLY A 35 16.07 16.29 -22.75
C GLY A 35 15.11 15.22 -23.27
N ALA A 36 14.20 15.64 -24.14
CA ALA A 36 13.19 14.87 -24.87
C ALA A 36 13.50 13.38 -25.16
N ILE A 37 12.60 12.49 -24.73
CA ILE A 37 12.50 11.13 -25.28
C ILE A 37 11.44 11.16 -26.41
N ARG A 38 11.90 11.11 -27.67
CA ARG A 38 11.07 10.79 -28.84
C ARG A 38 10.83 9.27 -28.88
N LEU A 39 9.57 8.84 -28.85
CA LEU A 39 9.20 7.44 -29.09
C LEU A 39 9.03 7.19 -30.59
N GLY A 40 9.96 6.45 -31.19
CA GLY A 40 9.87 5.95 -32.56
C GLY A 40 8.98 4.70 -32.64
N VAL A 41 8.02 4.71 -33.56
CA VAL A 41 7.17 3.55 -33.86
C VAL A 41 7.86 2.69 -34.92
N GLY A 42 8.31 1.50 -34.55
CA GLY A 42 8.86 0.48 -35.47
C GLY A 42 7.93 -0.73 -35.59
N LYS A 43 7.57 -1.09 -36.83
CA LYS A 43 6.71 -2.23 -37.19
C LYS A 43 7.31 -3.58 -36.79
N LEU A 44 6.47 -4.45 -36.19
CA LEU A 44 6.77 -5.87 -35.95
C LEU A 44 6.61 -6.69 -37.23
N ASN A 45 7.64 -7.44 -37.63
CA ASN A 45 7.54 -8.53 -38.59
C ASN A 45 7.55 -9.88 -37.86
N SER A 46 6.63 -10.76 -38.27
CA SER A 46 6.40 -12.11 -37.75
C SER A 46 7.48 -13.09 -38.19
N SER A 47 8.23 -13.68 -37.25
CA SER A 47 8.82 -15.05 -37.38
C SER A 47 9.79 -15.41 -36.23
N THR A 48 9.34 -15.43 -34.98
CA THR A 48 10.02 -16.18 -33.90
C THR A 48 9.00 -16.62 -32.84
N LYS A 49 9.00 -17.91 -32.47
CA LYS A 49 8.17 -18.44 -31.37
C LYS A 49 8.69 -17.88 -30.04
N PRO A 50 7.84 -17.36 -29.13
CA PRO A 50 8.34 -16.80 -27.87
C PRO A 50 8.62 -17.91 -26.84
N ASN A 51 9.77 -17.80 -26.20
CA ASN A 51 10.18 -18.59 -25.04
C ASN A 51 9.61 -17.95 -23.76
N LYS A 52 9.45 -18.75 -22.69
CA LYS A 52 8.88 -18.31 -21.40
C LYS A 52 9.69 -17.16 -20.77
N GLN A 53 9.28 -15.90 -20.95
CA GLN A 53 9.51 -14.74 -20.06
C GLN A 53 9.06 -13.43 -20.74
N GLU A 54 7.76 -13.21 -20.92
CA GLU A 54 7.27 -11.87 -21.30
C GLU A 54 5.91 -11.61 -20.64
N ILE A 55 5.92 -10.89 -19.52
CA ILE A 55 4.75 -10.12 -19.09
C ILE A 55 4.77 -8.85 -19.97
N PRO A 56 3.75 -8.59 -20.80
CA PRO A 56 3.88 -7.65 -21.90
C PRO A 56 4.05 -6.20 -21.43
N ALA A 57 4.85 -5.44 -22.18
CA ALA A 57 5.00 -3.97 -22.16
C ALA A 57 3.68 -3.18 -22.41
N PHE A 58 2.52 -3.82 -22.26
CA PHE A 58 1.18 -3.26 -22.37
C PHE A 58 0.77 -2.45 -21.12
N PHE A 59 1.44 -2.66 -19.98
CA PHE A 59 1.11 -2.01 -18.70
C PHE A 59 1.59 -0.56 -18.59
N ALA A 60 2.58 -0.11 -19.36
CA ALA A 60 3.20 1.19 -19.10
C ALA A 60 2.47 2.39 -19.73
N SER A 61 1.82 2.23 -20.88
CA SER A 61 1.42 3.37 -21.71
C SER A 61 0.02 3.94 -21.43
N ARG A 62 -0.84 3.24 -20.67
CA ARG A 62 -2.23 3.68 -20.43
C ARG A 62 -2.45 4.42 -19.12
N TYR A 63 -1.52 4.32 -18.16
CA TYR A 63 -1.69 4.86 -16.81
C TYR A 63 -1.03 6.22 -16.57
N ALA A 64 -0.28 6.74 -17.54
CA ALA A 64 0.36 8.05 -17.48
C ALA A 64 -0.62 9.25 -17.47
N ARG A 65 -1.94 9.03 -17.52
CA ARG A 65 -2.97 10.09 -17.57
C ARG A 65 -3.67 10.39 -16.24
N TYR A 66 -3.31 9.71 -15.15
CA TYR A 66 -3.91 9.95 -13.81
C TYR A 66 -3.03 10.79 -12.87
N LEU A 67 -1.89 11.30 -13.36
CA LEU A 67 -1.03 12.23 -12.64
C LEU A 67 -1.30 13.65 -13.15
N HIS A 68 -2.19 14.40 -12.49
CA HIS A 68 -2.42 15.82 -12.77
C HIS A 68 -2.35 16.63 -11.45
N PRO A 69 -1.82 17.86 -11.46
CA PRO A 69 -1.13 18.47 -10.33
C PRO A 69 -2.08 19.29 -9.46
N GLN A 70 -2.49 18.72 -8.33
CA GLN A 70 -2.91 19.50 -7.14
C GLN A 70 -2.39 18.90 -5.82
N ILE A 71 -1.38 18.02 -5.87
CA ILE A 71 -0.71 17.45 -4.68
C ILE A 71 0.37 18.44 -4.19
N TRP A 72 0.01 19.70 -3.98
CA TRP A 72 0.91 20.71 -3.41
C TRP A 72 0.23 21.46 -2.27
N ALA A 73 0.39 20.91 -1.06
CA ALA A 73 0.41 21.65 0.19
C ALA A 73 1.06 20.79 1.29
N CYS A 74 2.35 20.48 1.15
CA CYS A 74 3.14 19.83 2.19
C CYS A 74 4.15 20.85 2.74
N GLN A 75 3.85 21.52 3.86
CA GLN A 75 4.84 22.25 4.64
C GLN A 75 4.55 22.26 6.15
N SER A 76 5.61 22.00 6.91
CA SER A 76 5.91 22.32 8.32
C SER A 76 5.75 21.25 9.40
N ALA A 77 6.74 21.23 10.31
CA ALA A 77 7.03 20.23 11.34
C ALA A 77 6.04 20.18 12.54
N ASN A 78 4.82 20.67 12.37
CA ASN A 78 3.74 20.66 13.37
C ASN A 78 2.42 20.12 12.79
N PHE A 79 2.49 19.25 11.79
CA PHE A 79 1.32 18.78 11.05
C PHE A 79 0.54 17.71 11.84
N VAL A 80 -0.43 18.14 12.64
CA VAL A 80 -1.60 17.33 13.02
C VAL A 80 -2.60 17.51 11.89
N GLY A 81 -3.02 16.43 11.23
CA GLY A 81 -3.93 16.46 10.07
C GLY A 81 -5.11 17.40 10.28
N ARG A 82 -5.63 17.98 9.19
CA ARG A 82 -6.87 18.79 9.22
C ARG A 82 -7.92 18.01 10.03
N ARG A 83 -8.47 18.64 11.08
CA ARG A 83 -9.30 18.03 12.14
C ARG A 83 -9.86 16.63 11.80
N GLY A 84 -9.29 15.59 12.40
CA GLY A 84 -9.85 14.25 12.42
C GLY A 84 -9.10 13.19 11.61
N TYR A 85 -8.22 13.57 10.69
CA TYR A 85 -7.41 12.66 9.86
C TYR A 85 -5.98 12.47 10.41
N TYR A 86 -5.33 11.35 10.06
CA TYR A 86 -4.10 10.85 10.66
C TYR A 86 -3.00 10.47 9.68
N SER A 87 -3.30 10.24 8.40
CA SER A 87 -2.31 9.78 7.44
C SER A 87 -1.24 10.86 7.12
N GLN A 88 -0.09 10.43 6.59
CA GLN A 88 1.04 11.34 6.34
C GLN A 88 0.75 12.38 5.26
N GLY A 89 0.09 11.96 4.17
CA GLY A 89 -0.17 12.75 2.97
C GLY A 89 -1.65 13.08 2.74
N GLY A 90 -2.53 12.84 3.72
CA GLY A 90 -3.99 13.05 3.56
C GLY A 90 -4.69 11.96 2.74
N GLU A 91 -4.09 10.79 2.61
CA GLU A 91 -4.67 9.58 2.02
C GLU A 91 -6.00 9.19 2.66
N ASP A 92 -6.10 9.22 3.98
CA ASP A 92 -7.35 8.89 4.68
C ASP A 92 -8.46 9.93 4.44
N GLU A 93 -8.10 11.21 4.33
CA GLU A 93 -9.00 12.28 3.88
C GLU A 93 -9.47 12.04 2.43
N ALA A 94 -8.57 11.67 1.53
CA ALA A 94 -8.92 11.38 0.13
C ALA A 94 -9.82 10.14 0.02
N LEU A 95 -9.49 9.06 0.75
CA LEU A 95 -10.31 7.84 0.82
C LEU A 95 -11.70 8.17 1.33
N HIS A 96 -11.80 8.90 2.43
CA HIS A 96 -13.10 9.30 2.97
C HIS A 96 -13.88 10.13 1.96
N ASN A 97 -13.31 11.23 1.46
CA ASN A 97 -14.05 12.18 0.63
C ASN A 97 -14.45 11.61 -0.75
N TRP A 98 -13.65 10.72 -1.33
CA TRP A 98 -13.83 10.31 -2.73
C TRP A 98 -14.35 8.88 -2.90
N ILE A 99 -14.17 8.02 -1.90
CA ILE A 99 -14.51 6.59 -1.97
C ILE A 99 -15.60 6.22 -0.95
N PHE A 100 -15.53 6.78 0.26
CA PHE A 100 -16.39 6.37 1.39
C PHE A 100 -17.33 7.48 1.90
N ASN A 101 -17.56 8.53 1.11
CA ASN A 101 -18.44 9.65 1.47
C ASN A 101 -19.94 9.34 1.27
N ASP A 102 -20.31 8.10 0.94
CA ASP A 102 -21.70 7.74 0.71
C ASP A 102 -22.44 7.43 2.02
N THR A 103 -23.32 8.36 2.39
CA THR A 103 -24.10 8.33 3.63
C THR A 103 -25.05 7.13 3.79
N LYS A 104 -25.45 6.44 2.71
CA LYS A 104 -26.38 5.30 2.82
C LYS A 104 -25.69 4.01 3.22
N GLU A 105 -24.43 3.84 2.85
CA GLU A 105 -23.66 2.63 3.15
C GLU A 105 -22.82 2.76 4.42
N ASN A 106 -22.61 4.00 4.90
CA ASN A 106 -22.07 4.31 6.22
C ASN A 106 -22.95 3.83 7.39
N GLN A 107 -24.06 3.12 7.10
CA GLN A 107 -24.92 2.49 8.11
C GLN A 107 -24.30 1.22 8.71
N ASN A 108 -23.32 0.59 8.04
CA ASN A 108 -22.64 -0.59 8.54
C ASN A 108 -21.12 -0.35 8.65
N PRO A 109 -20.48 -0.65 9.79
CA PRO A 109 -19.03 -0.55 9.91
C PRO A 109 -18.32 -1.49 8.93
N GLY A 110 -17.34 -0.96 8.20
CA GLY A 110 -16.50 -1.72 7.28
C GLY A 110 -15.34 -2.45 7.98
N ILE A 111 -14.62 -3.25 7.19
CA ILE A 111 -13.43 -3.99 7.59
C ILE A 111 -12.20 -3.44 6.87
N PHE A 112 -11.18 -3.03 7.62
CA PHE A 112 -9.89 -2.67 7.04
C PHE A 112 -8.78 -3.66 7.38
N VAL A 113 -7.77 -3.72 6.52
CA VAL A 113 -6.47 -4.32 6.81
C VAL A 113 -5.41 -3.27 6.51
N GLU A 114 -4.52 -3.01 7.47
CA GLU A 114 -3.39 -2.08 7.34
C GLU A 114 -2.09 -2.82 7.60
N ILE A 115 -1.24 -2.89 6.57
CA ILE A 115 0.08 -3.50 6.64
C ILE A 115 1.11 -2.38 6.50
N GLY A 116 2.03 -2.33 7.47
CA GLY A 116 2.85 -1.13 7.72
C GLY A 116 2.21 -0.22 8.76
N ALA A 117 1.54 -0.80 9.77
CA ALA A 117 0.75 -0.04 10.74
C ALA A 117 1.59 0.82 11.71
N ALA A 118 2.93 0.71 11.69
CA ALA A 118 3.85 1.45 12.54
C ALA A 118 3.48 1.37 14.03
N ASP A 119 3.18 2.50 14.69
CA ASP A 119 2.73 2.52 16.09
C ASP A 119 1.20 2.43 16.25
N GLY A 120 0.49 2.29 15.13
CA GLY A 120 -0.96 2.19 15.02
C GLY A 120 -1.67 3.54 14.97
N ILE A 121 -0.99 4.67 15.16
CA ILE A 121 -1.61 6.01 15.24
C ILE A 121 -0.99 6.97 14.24
N THR A 122 0.32 7.18 14.34
CA THR A 122 1.01 8.16 13.50
C THR A 122 1.01 7.66 12.07
N PHE A 123 0.51 8.51 11.17
CA PHE A 123 0.40 8.22 9.74
C PHE A 123 -0.55 7.07 9.39
N SER A 124 -1.43 6.66 10.31
CA SER A 124 -2.37 5.57 10.02
C SER A 124 -3.41 5.98 8.97
N ASN A 125 -3.57 5.14 7.96
CA ASN A 125 -4.58 5.32 6.91
C ASN A 125 -5.99 4.86 7.35
N THR A 126 -6.08 4.14 8.48
CA THR A 126 -7.34 3.48 8.91
C THR A 126 -7.91 4.01 10.21
N LEU A 127 -7.13 4.76 11.00
CA LEU A 127 -7.56 5.24 12.31
C LEU A 127 -8.78 6.18 12.22
N PHE A 128 -8.88 6.98 11.17
CA PHE A 128 -10.05 7.80 10.89
C PHE A 128 -11.31 6.94 10.79
N PHE A 129 -11.28 5.88 9.96
CA PHE A 129 -12.41 5.00 9.73
C PHE A 129 -12.82 4.22 11.00
N GLU A 130 -11.85 3.76 11.80
CA GLU A 130 -12.14 3.13 13.10
C GLU A 130 -12.89 4.09 14.02
N ARG A 131 -12.42 5.34 14.15
CA ARG A 131 -12.97 6.30 15.11
C ARG A 131 -14.30 6.91 14.68
N MET A 132 -14.45 7.19 13.38
CA MET A 132 -15.59 7.94 12.87
C MET A 132 -16.73 7.04 12.39
N PHE A 133 -16.41 5.83 11.94
CA PHE A 133 -17.39 4.91 11.36
C PHE A 133 -17.46 3.56 12.08
N ASP A 134 -16.79 3.43 13.23
CA ASP A 134 -16.72 2.20 14.02
C ASP A 134 -16.15 1.00 13.25
N TRP A 135 -15.37 1.27 12.19
CA TRP A 135 -14.77 0.21 11.39
C TRP A 135 -13.86 -0.66 12.24
N ARG A 136 -13.84 -1.95 11.91
CA ARG A 136 -12.98 -2.93 12.56
C ARG A 136 -11.86 -3.33 11.62
N GLY A 137 -10.77 -3.86 12.14
CA GLY A 137 -9.71 -4.27 11.22
C GLY A 137 -8.51 -4.98 11.82
N VAL A 138 -7.53 -5.18 10.95
CA VAL A 138 -6.30 -5.90 11.25
C VAL A 138 -5.13 -4.95 11.01
N LEU A 139 -4.28 -4.80 12.01
CA LEU A 139 -3.07 -3.99 11.94
C LEU A 139 -1.85 -4.91 11.96
N ILE A 140 -1.00 -4.82 10.95
CA ILE A 140 0.17 -5.68 10.79
C ILE A 140 1.41 -4.79 10.74
N GLU A 141 2.36 -5.06 11.64
CA GLU A 141 3.63 -4.35 11.72
C GLU A 141 4.76 -5.34 11.98
N ALA A 142 5.75 -5.35 11.09
CA ALA A 142 6.87 -6.28 11.16
C ALA A 142 8.04 -5.72 11.97
N GLN A 143 8.32 -4.41 11.94
CA GLN A 143 9.46 -3.82 12.63
C GLN A 143 9.27 -3.96 14.15
N PRO A 144 10.17 -4.66 14.88
CA PRO A 144 9.92 -5.05 16.26
C PRO A 144 9.68 -3.91 17.26
N ASP A 145 10.30 -2.74 17.06
CA ASP A 145 10.16 -1.60 17.95
C ASP A 145 8.85 -0.84 17.71
N ASN A 146 8.39 -0.74 16.46
CA ASN A 146 7.07 -0.23 16.10
C ASN A 146 5.98 -1.19 16.56
N ALA A 147 6.14 -2.48 16.31
CA ALA A 147 5.22 -3.52 16.78
C ALA A 147 5.02 -3.46 18.31
N LYS A 148 6.09 -3.24 19.09
CA LYS A 148 5.98 -3.01 20.55
C LYS A 148 5.12 -1.79 20.91
N LYS A 149 5.15 -0.71 20.13
CA LYS A 149 4.31 0.47 20.33
C LYS A 149 2.86 0.18 19.91
N LEU A 150 2.67 -0.44 18.75
CA LEU A 150 1.36 -0.89 18.26
C LEU A 150 0.64 -1.77 19.29
N MET A 151 1.35 -2.71 19.92
CA MET A 151 0.73 -3.58 20.94
C MET A 151 0.24 -2.81 22.17
N LYS A 152 0.83 -1.65 22.49
CA LYS A 152 0.46 -0.81 23.64
C LYS A 152 -0.66 0.18 23.34
N VAL A 153 -0.94 0.48 22.07
CA VAL A 153 -1.92 1.52 21.74
C VAL A 153 -3.36 1.04 21.94
N ASN A 154 -4.29 1.94 22.26
CA ASN A 154 -5.69 1.58 22.44
C ASN A 154 -6.47 1.75 21.12
N ARG A 155 -6.45 0.73 20.27
CA ARG A 155 -7.29 0.58 19.06
C ARG A 155 -8.23 -0.60 19.23
N LYS A 156 -9.35 -0.37 19.90
CA LYS A 156 -10.23 -1.41 20.47
C LYS A 156 -10.91 -2.28 19.43
N ASN A 157 -11.12 -1.75 18.23
CA ASN A 157 -11.79 -2.44 17.15
C ASN A 157 -10.80 -3.17 16.23
N THR A 158 -9.59 -3.45 16.71
CA THR A 158 -8.52 -4.03 15.89
C THR A 158 -7.90 -5.28 16.47
N VAL A 159 -7.57 -6.22 15.59
CA VAL A 159 -6.61 -7.29 15.84
C VAL A 159 -5.23 -6.80 15.41
N LYS A 160 -4.21 -7.03 16.24
CA LYS A 160 -2.84 -6.56 15.96
C LYS A 160 -1.90 -7.74 15.81
N LEU A 161 -1.16 -7.76 14.73
CA LEU A 161 -0.26 -8.86 14.38
C LEU A 161 1.17 -8.31 14.26
N PRO A 162 2.05 -8.55 15.26
CA PRO A 162 3.44 -8.11 15.24
C PRO A 162 4.31 -9.08 14.41
N ILE A 163 3.98 -9.23 13.12
CA ILE A 163 4.54 -10.25 12.22
C ILE A 163 4.84 -9.66 10.84
N GLY A 164 5.75 -10.30 10.12
CA GLY A 164 5.99 -10.05 8.70
C GLY A 164 5.07 -10.84 7.78
N ILE A 165 5.02 -10.45 6.52
CA ILE A 165 4.34 -11.20 5.45
C ILE A 165 5.37 -11.73 4.46
N CYS A 166 5.29 -13.01 4.13
CA CYS A 166 6.19 -13.65 3.18
C CYS A 166 5.59 -14.93 2.57
N SER A 167 6.13 -15.34 1.42
CA SER A 167 5.70 -16.56 0.72
C SER A 167 6.36 -17.81 1.30
N PRO A 168 5.63 -18.92 1.51
CA PRO A 168 6.24 -20.19 1.84
C PRO A 168 7.29 -20.62 0.79
N PRO A 169 8.37 -21.33 1.19
CA PRO A 169 8.64 -21.87 2.52
C PRO A 169 9.33 -20.89 3.48
N GLN A 170 9.43 -19.60 3.13
CA GLN A 170 10.05 -18.59 3.99
C GLN A 170 9.23 -18.42 5.28
N THR A 171 9.93 -18.33 6.41
CA THR A 171 9.32 -18.13 7.74
C THR A 171 9.89 -16.93 8.49
N TYR A 172 10.89 -16.26 7.93
CA TYR A 172 11.50 -15.04 8.48
C TYR A 172 11.79 -14.01 7.39
N ILE A 173 11.65 -12.73 7.72
CA ILE A 173 12.15 -11.59 6.93
C ILE A 173 13.16 -10.79 7.76
N SER A 174 14.08 -10.12 7.04
CA SER A 174 15.09 -9.26 7.65
C SER A 174 14.63 -7.80 7.59
N MET A 175 14.10 -7.28 8.69
CA MET A 175 13.65 -5.90 8.76
C MET A 175 14.83 -4.96 8.97
N LEU A 176 15.06 -4.05 8.03
CA LEU A 176 16.04 -2.96 8.12
C LEU A 176 15.41 -1.74 8.80
N GLY A 177 16.15 -1.13 9.71
CA GLY A 177 15.76 0.13 10.34
C GLY A 177 15.48 0.02 11.84
N GLY A 178 15.51 1.17 12.49
CA GLY A 178 15.11 1.34 13.88
C GLY A 178 13.64 1.78 14.02
N PRO A 179 13.21 2.22 15.22
CA PRO A 179 11.90 2.83 15.39
C PRO A 179 11.75 4.03 14.44
N GLY A 180 10.60 4.17 13.79
CA GLY A 180 10.35 5.19 12.77
C GLY A 180 9.39 4.70 11.69
N PHE A 181 9.29 5.43 10.58
CA PHE A 181 8.27 5.20 9.55
C PHE A 181 8.84 4.81 8.18
N VAL A 182 10.12 4.44 8.12
CA VAL A 182 10.86 4.11 6.87
C VAL A 182 11.54 2.73 6.94
N ALA A 183 11.11 1.90 7.90
CA ALA A 183 11.64 0.56 8.08
C ALA A 183 10.94 -0.41 7.12
N GLY A 184 11.69 -1.37 6.57
CA GLY A 184 11.17 -2.29 5.57
C GLY A 184 12.02 -3.55 5.46
N ASN A 185 11.55 -4.51 4.67
CA ASN A 185 12.33 -5.72 4.41
C ASN A 185 13.55 -5.39 3.53
N ILE A 186 14.75 -5.69 4.01
CA ILE A 186 16.00 -5.39 3.29
C ILE A 186 16.07 -6.06 1.92
N ASP A 187 15.45 -7.22 1.77
CA ASP A 187 15.53 -8.03 0.55
C ASP A 187 14.69 -7.44 -0.60
N THR A 188 13.70 -6.61 -0.27
CA THR A 188 12.75 -6.05 -1.24
C THR A 188 12.76 -4.52 -1.28
N MET A 189 13.39 -3.86 -0.31
CA MET A 189 13.53 -2.42 -0.27
C MET A 189 14.37 -1.92 -1.46
N ASP A 190 13.90 -0.85 -2.11
CA ASP A 190 14.62 -0.21 -3.20
C ASP A 190 16.02 0.28 -2.75
N GLU A 191 17.01 0.09 -3.59
CA GLU A 191 18.40 0.42 -3.24
C GLU A 191 18.61 1.94 -3.09
N ALA A 192 17.97 2.76 -3.92
CA ALA A 192 18.07 4.22 -3.82
C ALA A 192 17.35 4.73 -2.58
N PHE A 193 16.20 4.16 -2.22
CA PHE A 193 15.50 4.44 -0.97
C PHE A 193 16.38 4.06 0.23
N ARG A 194 16.93 2.84 0.24
CA ARG A 194 17.85 2.35 1.27
C ARG A 194 19.06 3.28 1.42
N LYS A 195 19.68 3.68 0.31
CA LYS A 195 20.80 4.62 0.29
C LYS A 195 20.40 6.04 0.70
N SER A 196 19.13 6.41 0.65
CA SER A 196 18.68 7.74 1.06
C SER A 196 18.38 7.80 2.55
N TRP A 197 17.70 6.77 3.07
CA TRP A 197 17.13 6.75 4.42
C TRP A 197 17.93 5.92 5.44
N HIS A 198 18.79 5.02 4.97
CA HIS A 198 19.56 4.07 5.81
C HIS A 198 21.08 4.15 5.58
N LYS A 199 21.60 5.31 5.16
CA LYS A 199 23.02 5.53 4.78
C LYS A 199 24.07 4.90 5.71
N ASN A 200 23.78 4.87 7.01
CA ASN A 200 24.67 4.35 8.05
C ASN A 200 24.01 3.29 8.95
N ASN A 201 22.83 2.81 8.57
CA ASN A 201 22.09 1.83 9.36
C ASN A 201 22.03 0.52 8.60
N ASN A 202 22.82 -0.45 9.06
CA ASN A 202 22.77 -1.83 8.59
C ASN A 202 22.15 -2.76 9.64
N LYS A 203 21.54 -2.19 10.70
CA LYS A 203 20.92 -2.99 11.75
C LYS A 203 19.66 -3.62 11.19
N THR A 204 19.71 -4.94 11.02
CA THR A 204 18.55 -5.75 10.67
C THR A 204 18.05 -6.51 11.89
N GLN A 205 16.76 -6.78 11.92
CA GLN A 205 16.12 -7.64 12.92
C GLN A 205 15.35 -8.74 12.18
N GLN A 206 15.57 -9.99 12.58
CA GLN A 206 14.80 -11.12 12.05
C GLN A 206 13.41 -11.13 12.66
N VAL A 207 12.40 -11.29 11.82
CA VAL A 207 10.98 -11.26 12.23
C VAL A 207 10.27 -12.43 11.59
N THR A 208 9.50 -13.17 12.38
CA THR A 208 8.67 -14.27 11.87
C THR A 208 7.68 -13.74 10.84
N CYS A 209 7.52 -14.46 9.75
CA CYS A 209 6.60 -14.10 8.69
C CYS A 209 5.81 -15.29 8.16
N GLY A 210 4.75 -15.00 7.40
CA GLY A 210 3.95 -16.00 6.70
C GLY A 210 2.93 -15.39 5.74
N PRO A 211 2.13 -16.22 5.07
CA PRO A 211 1.22 -15.74 4.03
C PRO A 211 0.03 -14.98 4.61
N ILE A 212 -0.31 -13.82 4.04
CA ILE A 212 -1.39 -12.97 4.56
C ILE A 212 -2.76 -13.65 4.49
N GLY A 213 -3.04 -14.43 3.44
CA GLY A 213 -4.29 -15.17 3.32
C GLY A 213 -4.53 -16.16 4.47
N TYR A 214 -3.46 -16.81 4.96
CA TYR A 214 -3.54 -17.69 6.12
C TYR A 214 -3.89 -16.91 7.39
N TYR A 215 -3.24 -15.78 7.63
CA TYR A 215 -3.51 -14.97 8.82
C TYR A 215 -4.94 -14.44 8.83
N LEU A 216 -5.40 -13.88 7.71
CA LEU A 216 -6.74 -13.32 7.59
C LEU A 216 -7.83 -14.40 7.73
N SER A 217 -7.68 -15.54 7.08
CA SER A 217 -8.63 -16.65 7.22
C SER A 217 -8.66 -17.23 8.64
N THR A 218 -7.50 -17.34 9.31
CA THR A 218 -7.40 -17.85 10.68
C THR A 218 -8.16 -16.98 11.69
N ILE A 219 -8.16 -15.66 11.49
CA ILE A 219 -8.90 -14.72 12.36
C ILE A 219 -10.34 -14.47 11.87
N GLY A 220 -10.80 -15.22 10.85
CA GLY A 220 -12.17 -15.17 10.36
C GLY A 220 -12.51 -13.99 9.46
N ILE A 221 -11.51 -13.35 8.84
CA ILE A 221 -11.74 -12.27 7.86
C ILE A 221 -12.13 -12.90 6.53
N THR A 222 -13.39 -12.68 6.13
CA THR A 222 -13.94 -13.17 4.85
C THR A 222 -14.26 -12.05 3.87
N HIS A 223 -14.18 -10.79 4.31
CA HIS A 223 -14.46 -9.58 3.53
C HIS A 223 -13.57 -8.42 3.96
N ILE A 224 -13.12 -7.59 3.02
CA ILE A 224 -12.27 -6.41 3.24
C ILE A 224 -12.85 -5.23 2.46
N ASP A 225 -13.08 -4.11 3.15
CA ASP A 225 -13.53 -2.85 2.56
C ASP A 225 -12.39 -1.90 2.21
N LEU A 226 -11.31 -1.91 3.01
CA LEU A 226 -10.11 -1.11 2.78
C LEU A 226 -8.85 -1.95 3.03
N PHE A 227 -8.00 -2.07 2.02
CA PHE A 227 -6.70 -2.75 2.14
C PHE A 227 -5.57 -1.72 1.96
N SER A 228 -5.04 -1.22 3.07
CA SER A 228 -3.90 -0.28 3.11
C SER A 228 -2.59 -1.05 3.19
N LEU A 229 -1.70 -0.84 2.22
CA LEU A 229 -0.44 -1.55 2.10
C LEU A 229 0.68 -0.56 1.79
N ASP A 230 1.55 -0.33 2.77
CA ASP A 230 2.72 0.54 2.65
C ASP A 230 3.84 -0.02 3.52
N ILE A 231 4.78 -0.76 2.91
CA ILE A 231 5.83 -1.49 3.63
C ILE A 231 7.20 -1.33 2.98
N GLU A 232 7.40 -0.20 2.31
CA GLU A 232 8.68 0.26 1.78
C GLU A 232 9.35 -0.78 0.85
N GLY A 233 8.57 -1.39 -0.04
CA GLY A 233 9.05 -2.26 -1.14
C GLY A 233 8.63 -3.72 -1.03
N GLY A 234 7.96 -4.14 0.05
CA GLY A 234 7.51 -5.52 0.25
C GLY A 234 6.16 -5.87 -0.38
N GLU A 235 5.51 -4.93 -1.08
CA GLU A 235 4.08 -5.00 -1.43
C GLU A 235 3.78 -6.18 -2.34
N PHE A 236 4.66 -6.45 -3.31
CA PHE A 236 4.46 -7.57 -4.24
C PHE A 236 4.45 -8.92 -3.52
N SER A 237 5.32 -9.11 -2.53
CA SER A 237 5.37 -10.33 -1.71
C SER A 237 4.09 -10.55 -0.90
N VAL A 238 3.47 -9.47 -0.41
CA VAL A 238 2.17 -9.54 0.24
C VAL A 238 1.10 -10.04 -0.73
N LEU A 239 0.99 -9.40 -1.89
CA LEU A 239 -0.05 -9.70 -2.88
C LEU A 239 0.02 -11.12 -3.43
N LEU A 240 1.23 -11.70 -3.54
CA LEU A 240 1.43 -13.09 -3.96
C LEU A 240 0.89 -14.11 -2.95
N THR A 241 0.69 -13.72 -1.69
CA THR A 241 0.25 -14.61 -0.61
C THR A 241 -1.19 -14.36 -0.16
N MET A 242 -1.90 -13.48 -0.87
CA MET A 242 -3.28 -13.16 -0.59
C MET A 242 -4.22 -14.30 -1.02
N ASP A 243 -5.20 -14.61 -0.17
CA ASP A 243 -6.32 -15.47 -0.55
C ASP A 243 -7.40 -14.64 -1.23
N TRP A 244 -7.47 -14.73 -2.56
CA TRP A 244 -8.43 -13.98 -3.37
C TRP A 244 -9.86 -14.52 -3.31
N ASN A 245 -10.13 -15.56 -2.50
CA ASN A 245 -11.50 -15.94 -2.13
C ASN A 245 -12.09 -15.04 -1.04
N ILE A 246 -11.25 -14.33 -0.28
CA ILE A 246 -11.69 -13.25 0.61
C ILE A 246 -12.34 -12.16 -0.27
N GLN A 247 -13.56 -11.75 0.08
CA GLN A 247 -14.28 -10.75 -0.68
C GLN A 247 -13.64 -9.37 -0.49
N HIS A 248 -13.65 -8.57 -1.55
CA HIS A 248 -13.13 -7.21 -1.52
C HIS A 248 -14.20 -6.27 -2.04
N THR A 249 -14.46 -5.20 -1.30
CA THR A 249 -15.28 -4.11 -1.80
C THR A 249 -14.53 -3.37 -2.89
N ILE A 250 -15.11 -3.30 -4.08
CA ILE A 250 -14.60 -2.49 -5.19
C ILE A 250 -15.49 -1.25 -5.27
N ARG A 251 -14.95 -0.10 -4.87
CA ARG A 251 -15.60 1.21 -5.00
C ARG A 251 -14.86 2.04 -6.04
N GLU A 252 -15.63 2.66 -6.92
CA GLU A 252 -15.11 3.64 -7.86
C GLU A 252 -15.19 5.04 -7.27
N ARG A 253 -14.29 5.92 -7.70
CA ARG A 253 -14.32 7.32 -7.32
C ARG A 253 -15.66 7.92 -7.71
N GLN A 254 -16.36 8.49 -6.74
CA GLN A 254 -17.50 9.35 -7.04
C GLN A 254 -16.95 10.68 -7.57
N LEU A 255 -17.01 10.87 -8.89
CA LEU A 255 -16.73 12.17 -9.49
C LEU A 255 -17.87 13.13 -9.15
N PRO A 256 -17.58 14.41 -8.84
CA PRO A 256 -18.64 15.39 -8.63
C PRO A 256 -19.56 15.42 -9.84
N THR A 257 -20.86 15.19 -9.62
CA THR A 257 -21.87 15.47 -10.64
C THR A 257 -21.94 16.99 -10.79
N THR A 258 -21.46 17.48 -11.92
CA THR A 258 -21.57 18.89 -12.35
C THR A 258 -23.01 19.32 -12.51
#